data_AF-A0A239HQC3-F1
#
_entry.id   AF-A0A239HQC3-F1
#
_cell.length_a   1.000
_cell.length_b   1.000
_cell.length_c   1.000
_cell.angle_alpha   90.00
_cell.angle_beta   90.00
_cell.angle_gamma   90.00
#
_symmetry.space_group_name_H-M   'P 1'
#
loop_
_entity.id
_entity.type
_entity.pdbx_description
1 polymer ?
#
loop_
_entity_poly.entity_id
_entity_poly.type
_entity_poly.pdbx_seq_one_letter_code
_entity_poly.pdbx_strand_id
1 'polypeptide(L)'
;MAAIPDLRENATNLVRRPVDGKVITASGRAIPQPPWIIAEQPATLVTYSQWLIDQGRAEAEDLGEDWMIARLAGISAGTMDDPTRELLSDFLFGDPHPEFEARSGPA
;
A
#
# COMPACT_ATOMS: atom_id res chain seq x y z
N MET A 1 -22.72 -31.50 -10.65
CA MET A 1 -22.69 -30.07 -10.24
C MET A 1 -21.51 -29.91 -9.31
N ALA A 2 -20.37 -29.47 -9.85
CA ALA A 2 -19.16 -29.27 -9.06
C ALA A 2 -19.24 -27.91 -8.35
N ALA A 3 -18.92 -27.92 -7.06
CA ALA A 3 -18.99 -26.79 -6.15
C ALA A 3 -18.13 -25.62 -6.65
N ILE A 4 -18.68 -24.41 -6.50
CA ILE A 4 -17.95 -23.15 -6.64
C ILE A 4 -16.81 -23.21 -5.62
N PRO A 5 -15.53 -23.09 -6.02
CA PRO A 5 -14.44 -23.07 -5.05
C PRO A 5 -14.66 -21.90 -4.09
N ASP A 6 -14.69 -22.24 -2.80
CA ASP A 6 -14.93 -21.36 -1.67
C ASP A 6 -13.89 -20.23 -1.70
N LEU A 7 -14.35 -18.99 -1.88
CA LEU A 7 -13.54 -17.76 -1.93
C LEU A 7 -12.85 -17.44 -0.58
N ARG A 8 -12.80 -18.39 0.36
CA ARG A 8 -12.41 -18.18 1.76
C ARG A 8 -11.12 -18.88 2.19
N GLU A 9 -10.50 -19.67 1.32
CA GLU A 9 -9.45 -20.60 1.78
C GLU A 9 -7.99 -20.20 1.52
N ASN A 10 -7.68 -19.03 0.94
CA ASN A 10 -6.28 -18.61 0.80
C ASN A 10 -5.98 -17.26 1.47
N ALA A 11 -5.63 -17.39 2.76
CA ALA A 11 -4.60 -16.62 3.47
C ALA A 11 -4.85 -15.13 3.78
N THR A 12 -5.56 -14.92 4.88
CA THR A 12 -5.25 -14.05 6.03
C THR A 12 -3.97 -13.18 5.94
N ASN A 13 -4.11 -11.91 5.55
CA ASN A 13 -3.46 -10.78 6.22
C ASN A 13 -4.31 -9.51 6.07
N LEU A 14 -5.28 -9.36 6.97
CA LEU A 14 -6.13 -8.19 7.11
C LEU A 14 -5.26 -6.97 7.47
N VAL A 15 -4.82 -6.17 6.49
CA VAL A 15 -4.56 -4.74 6.76
C VAL A 15 -5.92 -4.15 7.07
N ARG A 16 -6.22 -4.17 8.38
CA ARG A 16 -7.53 -3.93 8.97
C ARG A 16 -8.20 -2.76 8.27
N ARG A 17 -9.33 -3.03 7.61
CA ARG A 17 -10.34 -2.01 7.25
C ARG A 17 -10.47 -1.06 8.44
N PRO A 18 -10.00 0.19 8.34
CA PRO A 18 -10.33 1.13 9.37
C PRO A 18 -11.74 1.58 9.08
N VAL A 19 -12.63 1.33 10.02
CA VAL A 19 -14.01 1.84 9.98
C VAL A 19 -14.03 3.38 9.77
N ASP A 20 -12.91 4.06 10.08
CA ASP A 20 -12.72 5.51 10.02
C ASP A 20 -11.78 6.01 8.90
N GLY A 21 -11.37 5.17 7.94
CA GLY A 21 -10.54 5.58 6.79
C GLY A 21 -9.04 5.86 7.08
N LYS A 22 -8.48 5.29 8.14
CA LYS A 22 -7.07 5.46 8.57
C LYS A 22 -6.34 4.15 8.84
N VAL A 23 -5.20 3.88 8.19
CA VAL A 23 -4.39 2.67 8.46
C VAL A 23 -3.28 2.94 9.47
N ILE A 24 -2.72 1.89 10.08
CA ILE A 24 -1.63 1.98 11.05
C ILE A 24 -0.33 1.54 10.39
N THR A 25 0.73 2.33 10.52
CA THR A 25 2.08 2.03 9.99
C THR A 25 2.90 1.16 10.95
N ALA A 26 4.09 0.74 10.53
CA ALA A 26 5.02 -0.06 11.33
C ALA A 26 5.41 0.59 12.67
N SER A 27 5.60 1.90 12.69
CA SER A 27 5.86 2.72 13.89
C SER A 27 4.62 2.92 14.78
N GLY A 28 3.43 2.54 14.30
CA GLY A 28 2.17 2.73 15.01
C GLY A 28 1.45 4.04 14.69
N ARG A 29 1.89 4.80 13.68
CA ARG A 29 1.22 6.03 13.27
C ARG A 29 -0.10 5.75 12.56
N ALA A 30 -1.12 6.56 12.86
CA ALA A 30 -2.38 6.54 12.13
C ALA A 30 -2.32 7.49 10.93
N ILE A 31 -2.33 6.93 9.72
CA ILE A 31 -2.26 7.66 8.44
C ILE A 31 -3.56 7.49 7.66
N PRO A 32 -3.92 8.41 6.74
CA PRO A 32 -5.07 8.18 5.86
C PRO A 32 -4.87 6.90 5.03
N GLN A 33 -5.95 6.17 4.76
CA GLN A 33 -5.90 4.99 3.89
C GLN A 33 -5.38 5.34 2.48
N PRO A 34 -4.80 4.38 1.75
CA PRO A 34 -4.36 4.61 0.38
C PRO A 34 -5.52 4.97 -0.57
N PRO A 35 -5.23 5.75 -1.62
CA PRO A 35 -6.19 5.97 -2.70
C PRO A 35 -6.46 4.67 -3.48
N TRP A 36 -7.65 4.56 -4.07
CA TRP A 36 -8.04 3.41 -4.88
C TRP A 36 -7.24 3.37 -6.19
N ILE A 37 -6.76 2.19 -6.57
CA ILE A 37 -6.22 1.92 -7.89
C ILE A 37 -7.38 1.41 -8.77
N ILE A 38 -7.60 2.08 -9.89
CA ILE A 38 -8.62 1.72 -10.89
C ILE A 38 -7.89 1.30 -12.15
N ALA A 39 -8.07 0.05 -12.59
CA ALA A 39 -7.30 -0.56 -13.68
C ALA A 39 -7.40 0.24 -15.00
N GLU A 40 -8.57 0.83 -15.27
CA GLU A 40 -8.86 1.62 -16.46
C GLU A 40 -8.28 3.04 -16.40
N GLN A 41 -7.71 3.45 -15.27
CA GLN A 41 -7.22 4.82 -15.03
C GLN A 41 -5.78 4.80 -14.51
N PRO A 42 -4.77 4.79 -15.39
CA PRO A 42 -3.35 4.75 -14.99
C PRO A 42 -2.94 5.89 -14.03
N ALA A 43 -3.62 7.03 -14.08
CA ALA A 43 -3.41 8.15 -13.16
C ALA A 43 -3.67 7.80 -11.68
N THR A 44 -4.56 6.83 -11.42
CA THR A 44 -4.83 6.37 -10.05
C THR A 44 -3.67 5.58 -9.47
N LEU A 45 -2.95 4.82 -10.30
CA LEU A 45 -1.72 4.13 -9.90
C LEU A 45 -0.61 5.13 -9.54
N VAL A 46 -0.46 6.20 -10.33
CA VAL A 46 0.51 7.27 -10.02
C VAL A 46 0.16 7.95 -8.70
N THR A 47 -1.13 8.17 -8.43
CA THR A 47 -1.60 8.77 -7.18
C THR A 47 -1.31 7.86 -5.98
N TYR A 48 -1.51 6.54 -6.14
CA TYR A 48 -1.15 5.55 -5.14
C TYR A 48 0.37 5.49 -4.89
N SER A 49 1.18 5.47 -5.96
CA SER A 49 2.65 5.50 -5.84
C SER A 49 3.14 6.77 -5.14
N GLN A 50 2.54 7.92 -5.42
CA GLN A 50 2.88 9.17 -4.73
C GLN A 50 2.53 9.10 -3.25
N TRP A 51 1.33 8.60 -2.93
CA TRP A 51 0.91 8.39 -1.55
C TRP A 51 1.90 7.48 -0.79
N LEU A 52 2.37 6.38 -1.41
CA LEU A 52 3.38 5.50 -0.81
C LEU A 52 4.71 6.22 -0.55
N ILE A 53 5.19 7.05 -1.48
CA ILE A 53 6.42 7.84 -1.29
C ILE A 53 6.26 8.78 -0.10
N ASP A 54 5.15 9.51 -0.04
CA ASP A 54 4.92 10.52 0.98
C ASP A 54 4.81 9.88 2.37
N GLN A 55 4.04 8.79 2.49
CA GLN A 55 3.89 8.07 3.76
C GLN A 55 5.18 7.33 4.14
N GLY A 56 5.86 6.69 3.18
CA GLY A 56 7.13 6.00 3.40
C GLY A 56 8.25 6.93 3.84
N ARG A 57 8.33 8.15 3.28
CA ARG A 57 9.28 9.17 3.75
C ARG A 57 8.98 9.59 5.18
N ALA A 58 7.71 9.90 5.47
CA ALA A 58 7.33 10.32 6.81
C ALA A 58 7.54 9.20 7.85
N GLU A 59 7.35 7.94 7.47
CA GLU A 59 7.64 6.78 8.30
C GLU A 59 9.15 6.60 8.53
N ALA A 60 9.97 6.75 7.49
CA ALA A 60 11.42 6.69 7.60
C ALA A 60 11.98 7.80 8.48
N GLU A 61 11.41 9.01 8.42
CA GLU A 61 11.76 10.11 9.33
C GLU A 61 11.43 9.79 10.80
N ASP A 62 10.31 9.09 11.06
CA ASP A 62 9.90 8.70 12.41
C ASP A 62 10.80 7.59 12.99
N LEU A 63 11.20 6.65 12.15
CA LEU A 63 12.07 5.52 12.52
C LEU A 63 13.57 5.88 12.52
N GLY A 64 13.95 7.04 11.97
CA GLY A 64 15.36 7.43 11.81
C GLY A 64 16.10 6.65 10.71
N GLU A 65 15.39 6.18 9.69
CA GLU A 65 15.90 5.32 8.61
C GLU A 65 16.40 6.17 7.42
N ASP A 66 17.54 6.85 7.60
CA ASP A 66 18.11 7.78 6.60
C ASP A 66 18.35 7.14 5.22
N TRP A 67 18.66 5.84 5.17
CA TRP A 67 18.86 5.10 3.92
C TRP A 67 17.58 5.05 3.08
N MET A 68 16.41 4.96 3.73
CA MET A 68 15.12 4.94 3.05
C MET A 68 14.78 6.33 2.51
N ILE A 69 15.05 7.38 3.29
CA ILE A 69 14.89 8.77 2.84
C ILE A 69 15.74 9.03 1.58
N ALA A 70 17.01 8.58 1.61
CA ALA A 70 17.92 8.70 0.48
C ALA A 70 17.45 7.89 -0.75
N ARG A 71 16.96 6.67 -0.54
CA ARG A 71 16.39 5.83 -1.61
C ARG A 71 15.16 6.49 -2.25
N LEU A 72 14.29 7.09 -1.44
CA LEU A 72 13.07 7.77 -1.90
C LEU A 72 13.34 9.09 -2.64
N ALA A 73 14.46 9.77 -2.38
CA ALA A 73 14.77 11.07 -2.99
C ALA A 73 14.89 11.04 -4.53
N GLY A 74 15.20 9.87 -5.11
CA GLY A 74 15.34 9.69 -6.56
C GLY A 74 14.14 9.03 -7.25
N ILE A 75 13.10 8.64 -6.49
CA ILE A 75 11.96 7.90 -7.05
C ILE A 75 10.85 8.88 -7.43
N SER A 76 10.39 8.77 -8.68
CA SER A 76 9.19 9.48 -9.15
C SER A 76 7.99 8.55 -9.17
N ALA A 77 6.85 9.01 -8.68
CA ALA A 77 5.61 8.24 -8.64
C ALA A 77 5.17 7.71 -10.02
N GLY A 78 5.47 8.46 -11.09
CA GLY A 78 5.11 8.08 -12.46
C GLY A 78 6.02 7.00 -13.08
N THR A 79 7.18 6.74 -12.49
CA THR A 79 8.17 5.78 -13.00
C THR A 79 8.49 4.68 -11.99
N MET A 80 7.71 4.58 -10.90
CA MET A 80 7.91 3.56 -9.87
C MET A 80 7.46 2.19 -10.40
N ASP A 81 8.40 1.26 -10.42
CA ASP A 81 8.18 -0.14 -10.77
C ASP A 81 7.49 -0.92 -9.64
N ASP A 82 6.81 -2.00 -10.01
CA ASP A 82 6.01 -2.81 -9.08
C ASP A 82 6.82 -3.38 -7.91
N PRO A 83 8.06 -3.90 -8.09
CA PRO A 83 8.86 -4.38 -6.96
C PRO A 83 9.22 -3.29 -5.94
N THR A 84 9.54 -2.08 -6.41
CA THR A 84 9.79 -0.94 -5.50
C THR A 84 8.52 -0.56 -4.74
N ARG A 85 7.37 -0.65 -5.39
CA ARG A 85 6.08 -0.36 -4.77
C ARG A 85 5.75 -1.35 -3.67
N GLU A 86 5.96 -2.65 -3.92
CA GLU A 86 5.79 -3.71 -2.92
C GLU A 86 6.73 -3.49 -1.74
N LEU A 87 8.02 -3.26 -1.99
CA LEU A 87 9.00 -2.99 -0.93
C LEU A 87 8.65 -1.78 -0.06
N LEU A 88 8.12 -0.71 -0.66
CA LEU A 88 7.68 0.47 0.10
C LEU A 88 6.43 0.21 0.91
N SER A 89 5.52 -0.60 0.36
CA SER A 89 4.36 -1.06 1.09
C SER A 89 4.79 -1.90 2.30
N ASP A 90 5.66 -2.89 2.09
CA ASP A 90 6.18 -3.74 3.15
C ASP A 90 6.91 -2.94 4.23
N PHE A 91 7.72 -1.95 3.83
CA PHE A 91 8.38 -1.05 4.76
C PHE A 91 7.38 -0.23 5.60
N LEU A 92 6.36 0.35 4.94
CA LEU A 92 5.38 1.21 5.60
C LEU A 92 4.54 0.46 6.64
N PHE A 93 4.29 -0.82 6.43
CA PHE A 93 3.43 -1.64 7.30
C PHE A 93 4.19 -2.64 8.17
N GLY A 94 5.47 -2.88 7.89
CA GLY A 94 6.30 -3.84 8.62
C GLY A 94 5.88 -5.30 8.40
N ASP A 95 5.12 -5.58 7.34
CA ASP A 95 4.57 -6.90 7.00
C ASP A 95 4.79 -7.15 5.49
N PRO A 96 5.33 -8.31 5.07
CA PRO A 96 5.42 -8.65 3.65
C PRO A 96 4.04 -8.86 3.02
N HIS A 97 3.75 -8.14 1.94
CA HIS A 97 2.48 -8.15 1.19
C HIS A 97 1.26 -7.71 2.02
N PRO A 98 1.22 -6.44 2.47
CA PRO A 98 0.03 -5.89 3.12
C PRO A 98 -1.13 -5.86 2.10
N GLU A 99 -2.16 -6.69 2.32
CA GLU A 99 -3.32 -6.75 1.42
C GLU A 99 -4.28 -5.57 1.66
N PHE A 100 -4.50 -4.79 0.61
CA PHE A 100 -5.56 -3.79 0.55
C PHE A 100 -6.71 -4.35 -0.28
N GLU A 101 -7.95 -4.34 0.26
CA GLU A 101 -9.11 -4.66 -0.56
C GLU A 101 -9.20 -3.66 -1.73
N ALA A 102 -8.96 -4.13 -2.96
CA ALA A 102 -9.28 -3.38 -4.15
C ALA A 102 -10.80 -3.45 -4.37
N ARG A 103 -11.45 -2.28 -4.58
CA ARG A 103 -12.84 -2.27 -5.00
C ARG A 103 -12.88 -2.81 -6.43
N SER A 104 -13.51 -3.95 -6.62
CA SER A 104 -14.02 -4.29 -7.94
C SER A 104 -14.96 -3.17 -8.36
N GLY A 105 -14.70 -2.52 -9.50
CA GLY A 105 -15.63 -1.56 -10.08
C GLY A 105 -17.02 -2.18 -10.24
N PRO A 106 -18.10 -1.37 -10.30
CA PRO A 106 -19.42 -1.93 -10.55
C PRO A 106 -19.37 -2.74 -11.85
N ALA A 107 -19.72 -4.02 -11.75
CA ALA A 107 -20.00 -4.88 -12.90
C ALA A 107 -21.17 -4.33 -13.71
#